data_AF-A0A7S2GTL9-F1
#
_entry.id   AF-A0A7S2GTL9-F1
#
_cell.length_a   1.000
_cell.length_b   1.000
_cell.length_c   1.000
_cell.angle_alpha   90.00
_cell.angle_beta   90.00
_cell.angle_gamma   90.00
#
_symmetry.space_group_name_H-M   'P 1'
#
loop_
_entity.id
_entity.type
_entity.pdbx_description
1 polymer ?
#
loop_
_entity_poly.entity_id
_entity_poly.type
_entity_poly.pdbx_seq_one_letter_code
_entity_poly.pdbx_strand_id
1 'polypeptide(L)'
;CSRTEFKEQQLMADDLRLHPRARAFCIGAANRLCPDVPYGDGRGWACMSRHKDDPTMPPACRAILTSHERLQHYEFLLNPQLAKYCSQEAARICPFQAAMSNITQFGSEGATISCLIENRKRVQSQPCKNVLLEKAIQRLANIDNSPEAAQFCSWDIDRFCRGVPKNANRGLV
;
A
#
# COMPACT_ATOMS: atom_id res chain seq x y z
N CYS A 1 20.89 11.23 -4.31
CA CYS A 1 20.51 9.80 -4.30
C CYS A 1 19.06 9.61 -3.87
N SER A 2 18.71 9.73 -2.57
CA SER A 2 17.36 9.45 -2.01
C SER A 2 16.17 10.05 -2.79
N ARG A 3 16.15 11.36 -3.09
CA ARG A 3 15.07 11.99 -3.87
C ARG A 3 14.91 11.44 -5.29
N THR A 4 16.02 11.07 -5.94
CA THR A 4 15.98 10.49 -7.30
C THR A 4 15.38 9.09 -7.24
N GLU A 5 15.81 8.27 -6.28
CA GLU A 5 15.26 6.94 -6.06
C GLU A 5 13.77 6.99 -5.73
N PHE A 6 13.33 7.94 -4.91
CA PHE A 6 11.91 8.14 -4.60
C PHE A 6 11.08 8.39 -5.87
N LYS A 7 11.58 9.22 -6.79
CA LYS A 7 10.90 9.49 -8.08
C LYS A 7 10.80 8.23 -8.95
N GLU A 8 11.85 7.42 -9.01
CA GLU A 8 11.78 6.13 -9.70
C GLU A 8 10.72 5.22 -9.07
N GLN A 9 10.64 5.17 -7.73
CA GLN A 9 9.59 4.42 -7.05
C GLN A 9 8.19 4.97 -7.33
N GLN A 10 8.02 6.27 -7.52
CA GLN A 10 6.74 6.84 -7.94
C GLN A 10 6.31 6.35 -9.32
N LEU A 11 7.23 6.27 -10.29
CA LEU A 11 6.94 5.72 -11.62
C LEU A 11 6.57 4.24 -11.53
N MET A 12 7.31 3.46 -10.74
CA MET A 12 7.00 2.05 -10.51
C MET A 12 5.66 1.84 -9.79
N ALA A 13 5.29 2.75 -8.88
CA ALA A 13 4.02 2.70 -8.18
C ALA A 13 2.84 3.15 -9.06
N ASP A 14 3.07 4.08 -9.98
CA ASP A 14 2.05 4.54 -10.93
C ASP A 14 1.64 3.43 -11.90
N ASP A 15 2.61 2.68 -12.43
CA ASP A 15 2.32 1.61 -13.39
C ASP A 15 3.14 0.34 -13.10
N LEU A 16 2.43 -0.76 -12.86
CA LEU A 16 2.97 -2.09 -12.59
C LEU A 16 3.94 -2.57 -13.68
N ARG A 17 3.77 -2.12 -14.93
CA ARG A 17 4.65 -2.47 -16.06
C ARG A 17 6.02 -1.79 -15.97
N LEU A 18 6.11 -0.67 -15.26
CA LEU A 18 7.36 0.06 -15.08
C LEU A 18 8.23 -0.54 -13.98
N HIS A 19 7.66 -1.34 -13.09
CA HIS A 19 8.43 -2.07 -12.08
C HIS A 19 9.09 -3.33 -12.72
N PRO A 20 10.43 -3.44 -12.78
CA PRO A 20 11.11 -4.50 -13.55
C PRO A 20 10.72 -5.93 -13.16
N ARG A 21 10.68 -6.21 -11.84
CA ARG A 21 10.25 -7.53 -11.35
C ARG A 21 8.77 -7.80 -11.59
N ALA A 22 7.89 -6.84 -11.33
CA ALA A 22 6.46 -7.02 -11.58
C ALA A 22 6.19 -7.23 -13.08
N ARG A 23 6.89 -6.50 -13.96
CA ARG A 23 6.84 -6.74 -15.40
C ARG A 23 7.16 -8.19 -15.77
N ALA A 24 8.20 -8.76 -15.16
CA ALA A 24 8.63 -10.13 -15.44
C ALA A 24 7.65 -11.20 -14.89
N PHE A 25 7.08 -10.99 -13.71
CA PHE A 25 6.37 -12.05 -12.98
C PHE A 25 4.85 -11.84 -12.85
N CYS A 26 4.35 -10.62 -13.04
CA CYS A 26 2.95 -10.28 -12.78
C CYS A 26 2.11 -10.02 -14.03
N ILE A 27 2.69 -9.65 -15.18
CA ILE A 27 1.92 -9.22 -16.36
C ILE A 27 1.01 -10.31 -16.91
N GLY A 28 1.47 -11.57 -16.95
CA GLY A 28 0.62 -12.68 -17.38
C GLY A 28 -0.63 -12.84 -16.50
N ALA A 29 -0.46 -12.70 -15.18
CA ALA A 29 -1.58 -12.74 -14.25
C ALA A 29 -2.47 -11.49 -14.36
N ALA A 30 -1.88 -10.30 -14.54
CA ALA A 30 -2.60 -9.04 -14.71
C ALA A 30 -3.48 -9.06 -15.96
N ASN A 31 -3.00 -9.59 -17.09
CA ASN A 31 -3.80 -9.70 -18.32
C ASN A 31 -5.02 -10.62 -18.14
N ARG A 32 -4.94 -11.63 -17.25
CA ARG A 32 -6.04 -12.56 -16.99
C ARG A 32 -7.00 -12.06 -15.93
N LEU A 33 -6.48 -11.50 -14.84
CA LEU A 33 -7.25 -11.12 -13.65
C LEU A 33 -7.74 -9.67 -13.71
N CYS A 34 -7.09 -8.83 -14.51
CA CYS A 34 -7.33 -7.39 -14.61
C CYS A 34 -7.36 -6.89 -16.09
N PRO A 35 -8.07 -7.56 -17.02
CA PRO A 35 -7.96 -7.28 -18.46
C PRO A 35 -8.36 -5.85 -18.86
N ASP A 36 -9.35 -5.26 -18.18
CA ASP A 36 -9.92 -3.95 -18.54
C ASP A 36 -9.41 -2.80 -17.67
N VAL A 37 -8.34 -3.03 -16.90
CA VAL A 37 -7.79 -2.02 -15.99
C VAL A 37 -6.87 -1.08 -16.78
N PRO A 38 -7.19 0.23 -16.88
CA PRO A 38 -6.33 1.14 -17.61
C PRO A 38 -5.02 1.39 -16.85
N TYR A 39 -3.97 1.67 -17.61
CA TYR A 39 -2.63 1.92 -17.08
C TYR A 39 -2.54 3.23 -16.28
N GLY A 40 -1.49 3.34 -15.46
CA GLY A 40 -1.24 4.49 -14.61
C GLY A 40 -2.19 4.61 -13.41
N ASP A 41 -1.97 5.65 -12.62
CA ASP A 41 -2.68 5.95 -11.36
C ASP A 41 -2.60 4.81 -10.32
N GLY A 42 -1.68 3.86 -10.46
CA GLY A 42 -1.60 2.68 -9.61
C GLY A 42 -2.78 1.71 -9.74
N ARG A 43 -3.64 1.85 -10.76
CA ARG A 43 -4.85 1.03 -10.91
C ARG A 43 -4.54 -0.45 -11.13
N GLY A 44 -3.51 -0.74 -11.92
CA GLY A 44 -3.02 -2.11 -12.12
C GLY A 44 -2.56 -2.76 -10.81
N TRP A 45 -1.84 -2.02 -9.98
CA TRP A 45 -1.44 -2.48 -8.64
C TRP A 45 -2.63 -2.72 -7.73
N ALA A 46 -3.60 -1.80 -7.70
CA ALA A 46 -4.81 -1.94 -6.89
C ALA A 46 -5.64 -3.18 -7.29
N CYS A 47 -5.81 -3.43 -8.59
CA CYS A 47 -6.49 -4.64 -9.06
C CYS A 47 -5.72 -5.90 -8.66
N MET A 48 -4.41 -5.95 -8.91
CA MET A 48 -3.60 -7.11 -8.58
C MET A 48 -3.53 -7.39 -7.07
N SER A 49 -3.54 -6.35 -6.21
CA SER A 49 -3.63 -6.49 -4.75
C SER A 49 -4.94 -7.17 -4.33
N ARG A 50 -6.08 -6.83 -4.94
CA ARG A 50 -7.38 -7.49 -4.68
C ARG A 50 -7.39 -8.96 -5.08
N HIS A 51 -6.64 -9.31 -6.13
CA HIS A 51 -6.47 -10.69 -6.57
C HIS A 51 -5.21 -11.37 -6.02
N LYS A 52 -4.52 -10.77 -5.04
CA LYS A 52 -3.24 -11.28 -4.51
C LYS A 52 -3.35 -12.72 -4.00
N ASP A 53 -4.53 -13.10 -3.51
CA ASP A 53 -4.81 -14.42 -2.98
C ASP A 53 -5.45 -15.40 -3.95
N ASP A 54 -5.65 -15.01 -5.21
CA ASP A 54 -6.16 -15.89 -6.26
C ASP A 54 -5.33 -17.18 -6.38
N PRO A 55 -5.95 -18.37 -6.49
CA PRO A 55 -5.24 -19.65 -6.60
C PRO A 55 -4.28 -19.72 -7.79
N THR A 56 -4.56 -18.95 -8.83
CA THR A 56 -3.76 -18.89 -10.07
C THR A 56 -2.66 -17.83 -10.03
N MET A 57 -2.52 -17.09 -8.91
CA MET A 57 -1.51 -16.06 -8.73
C MET A 57 -0.10 -16.67 -8.59
N PRO A 58 0.86 -16.33 -9.46
CA PRO A 58 2.23 -16.81 -9.34
C PRO A 58 2.85 -16.43 -7.99
N PRO A 59 3.51 -17.34 -7.26
CA PRO A 59 4.11 -17.04 -5.95
C PRO A 59 5.10 -15.86 -5.99
N ALA A 60 5.89 -15.76 -7.06
CA ALA A 60 6.81 -14.64 -7.27
C ALA A 60 6.06 -13.30 -7.40
N CYS A 61 4.94 -13.26 -8.14
CA CYS A 61 4.12 -12.06 -8.24
C CYS A 61 3.48 -11.70 -6.89
N ARG A 62 2.94 -12.70 -6.17
CA ARG A 62 2.36 -12.49 -4.84
C ARG A 62 3.35 -11.85 -3.86
N ALA A 63 4.62 -12.29 -3.88
CA ALA A 63 5.67 -11.69 -3.06
C ALA A 63 5.95 -10.24 -3.46
N ILE A 64 6.02 -9.94 -4.76
CA ILE A 64 6.20 -8.58 -5.28
C ILE A 64 5.04 -7.66 -4.87
N LEU A 65 3.79 -8.13 -5.01
CA LEU A 65 2.59 -7.40 -4.59
C LEU A 65 2.62 -7.11 -3.09
N THR A 66 3.01 -8.08 -2.27
CA THR A 66 3.10 -7.92 -0.82
C THR A 66 4.14 -6.86 -0.43
N SER A 67 5.33 -6.90 -1.05
CA SER A 67 6.36 -5.89 -0.81
C SER A 67 5.96 -4.50 -1.30
N HIS A 68 5.31 -4.42 -2.46
CA HIS A 68 4.82 -3.15 -3.01
C HIS A 68 3.72 -2.55 -2.12
N GLU A 69 2.74 -3.36 -1.69
CA GLU A 69 1.68 -2.95 -0.78
C GLU A 69 2.26 -2.42 0.53
N ARG A 70 3.24 -3.11 1.13
CA ARG A 70 3.96 -2.61 2.31
C ARG A 70 4.56 -1.23 2.04
N LEU A 71 5.31 -1.05 0.96
CA LEU A 71 5.91 0.26 0.62
C LEU A 71 4.84 1.37 0.51
N GLN A 72 3.70 1.07 -0.11
CA GLN A 72 2.57 2.00 -0.23
C GLN A 72 1.94 2.39 1.12
N HIS A 73 2.13 1.58 2.16
CA HIS A 73 1.70 1.89 3.53
C HIS A 73 2.73 2.64 4.36
N TYR A 74 4.00 2.58 3.98
CA TYR A 74 5.10 3.30 4.61
C TYR A 74 5.28 4.69 4.01
N GLU A 75 4.97 4.88 2.73
CA GLU A 75 5.19 6.16 2.04
C GLU A 75 3.92 6.64 1.34
N PHE A 76 3.28 7.68 1.88
CA PHE A 76 2.03 8.23 1.38
C PHE A 76 2.09 8.60 -0.12
N LEU A 77 3.20 9.20 -0.56
CA LEU A 77 3.38 9.63 -1.96
C LEU A 77 3.82 8.50 -2.91
N LEU A 78 4.14 7.30 -2.38
CA LEU A 78 4.36 6.10 -3.20
C LEU A 78 3.08 5.27 -3.36
N ASN A 79 1.95 5.76 -2.85
CA ASN A 79 0.62 5.23 -3.12
C ASN A 79 -0.15 6.20 -4.02
N PRO A 80 -0.24 5.94 -5.35
CA PRO A 80 -0.87 6.87 -6.27
C PRO A 80 -2.34 7.17 -5.96
N GLN A 81 -3.10 6.19 -5.46
CA GLN A 81 -4.51 6.37 -5.11
C GLN A 81 -4.66 7.31 -3.90
N LEU A 82 -3.82 7.15 -2.87
CA LEU A 82 -3.80 8.07 -1.73
C LEU A 82 -3.31 9.46 -2.14
N ALA A 83 -2.20 9.55 -2.88
CA ALA A 83 -1.67 10.83 -3.35
C ALA A 83 -2.70 11.59 -4.21
N LYS A 84 -3.45 10.89 -5.06
CA LYS A 84 -4.48 11.47 -5.92
C LYS A 84 -5.72 11.91 -5.14
N TYR A 85 -6.29 11.03 -4.31
CA TYR A 85 -7.61 11.25 -3.74
C TYR A 85 -7.57 11.88 -2.34
N CYS A 86 -6.46 11.77 -1.61
CA CYS A 86 -6.37 12.16 -0.20
C CYS A 86 -5.42 13.32 0.10
N SER A 87 -4.62 13.84 -0.84
CA SER A 87 -3.64 14.90 -0.55
C SER A 87 -4.23 16.17 0.04
N GLN A 88 -5.41 16.60 -0.42
CA GLN A 88 -6.09 17.79 0.13
C GLN A 88 -6.56 17.54 1.57
N GLU A 89 -7.10 16.37 1.85
CA GLU A 89 -7.53 15.96 3.19
C GLU A 89 -6.34 15.80 4.13
N ALA A 90 -5.22 15.25 3.64
CA ALA A 90 -3.97 15.14 4.37
C ALA A 90 -3.45 16.52 4.79
N ALA A 91 -3.41 17.48 3.86
CA ALA A 91 -2.97 18.84 4.15
C ALA A 91 -3.88 19.55 5.18
N ARG A 92 -5.20 19.28 5.15
CA ARG A 92 -6.17 19.93 6.05
C ARG A 92 -6.25 19.28 7.43
N ILE A 93 -6.20 17.95 7.51
CA ILE A 93 -6.44 17.18 8.73
C ILE A 93 -5.12 16.83 9.43
N CYS A 94 -4.08 16.54 8.66
CA CYS A 94 -2.78 16.00 9.10
C CYS A 94 -1.60 16.85 8.57
N PRO A 95 -1.59 18.18 8.78
CA PRO A 95 -0.67 19.10 8.10
C PRO A 95 0.80 18.78 8.34
N PHE A 96 1.17 18.35 9.56
CA PHE A 96 2.55 18.02 9.91
C PHE A 96 3.04 16.77 9.16
N GLN A 97 2.26 15.69 9.19
CA GLN A 97 2.60 14.43 8.51
C GLN A 97 2.61 14.60 6.99
N ALA A 98 1.67 15.38 6.46
CA ALA A 98 1.63 15.73 5.04
C ALA A 98 2.88 16.53 4.62
N ALA A 99 3.32 17.49 5.44
CA ALA A 99 4.55 18.24 5.19
C ALA A 99 5.78 17.33 5.18
N MET A 100 5.88 16.36 6.11
CA MET A 100 6.96 15.37 6.11
C MET A 100 6.97 14.52 4.82
N SER A 101 5.79 14.07 4.38
CA SER A 101 5.67 13.27 3.15
C SER A 101 6.14 14.05 1.90
N ASN A 102 5.88 15.36 1.86
CA ASN A 102 6.28 16.26 0.76
C ASN A 102 7.79 16.48 0.65
N ILE A 103 8.59 16.05 1.63
CA ILE A 103 10.06 16.07 1.52
C ILE A 103 10.54 15.11 0.42
N THR A 104 9.69 14.15 0.00
CA THR A 104 9.94 13.15 -1.06
C THR A 104 11.21 12.34 -0.77
N GLN A 105 11.34 11.90 0.48
CA GLN A 105 12.38 11.02 0.96
C GLN A 105 11.71 9.89 1.75
N PHE A 106 12.37 8.74 1.81
CA PHE A 106 11.93 7.64 2.66
C PHE A 106 12.02 8.02 4.14
N GLY A 107 11.09 7.52 4.94
CA GLY A 107 11.04 7.73 6.39
C GLY A 107 9.77 8.42 6.87
N SER A 108 8.71 8.53 6.05
CA SER A 108 7.42 9.00 6.58
C SER A 108 6.71 7.96 7.45
N GLU A 109 7.16 6.69 7.38
CA GLU A 109 6.72 5.57 8.22
C GLU A 109 5.19 5.45 8.35
N GLY A 110 4.48 5.79 7.27
CA GLY A 110 3.03 5.73 7.21
C GLY A 110 2.29 6.76 8.07
N ALA A 111 2.97 7.75 8.65
CA ALA A 111 2.38 8.70 9.59
C ALA A 111 1.17 9.45 9.01
N THR A 112 1.23 9.86 7.74
CA THR A 112 0.09 10.52 7.06
C THR A 112 -1.11 9.59 6.93
N ILE A 113 -0.86 8.32 6.61
CA ILE A 113 -1.91 7.31 6.43
C ILE A 113 -2.56 7.00 7.78
N SER A 114 -1.75 6.81 8.82
CA SER A 114 -2.23 6.58 10.20
C SER A 114 -3.11 7.73 10.67
N CYS A 115 -2.63 8.96 10.55
CA CYS A 115 -3.39 10.14 10.94
C CYS A 115 -4.73 10.25 10.18
N LEU A 116 -4.76 9.96 8.87
CA LEU A 116 -6.00 9.98 8.08
C LEU A 116 -6.98 8.87 8.48
N ILE A 117 -6.50 7.66 8.78
CA ILE A 117 -7.36 6.54 9.24
C ILE A 117 -7.97 6.83 10.61
N GLU A 118 -7.19 7.40 11.54
CA GLU A 118 -7.64 7.82 12.87
C GLU A 118 -8.68 8.94 12.76
N ASN A 119 -8.48 9.88 11.84
CA ASN A 119 -9.36 11.02 11.61
C ASN A 119 -10.38 10.78 10.48
N ARG A 120 -10.66 9.53 10.09
CA ARG A 120 -11.52 9.20 8.93
C ARG A 120 -12.91 9.84 8.95
N LYS A 121 -13.45 10.12 10.14
CA LYS A 121 -14.75 10.83 10.32
C LYS A 121 -14.71 12.28 9.85
N ARG A 122 -13.52 12.91 9.85
CA ARG A 122 -13.29 14.30 9.43
C ARG A 122 -13.00 14.42 7.94
N VAL A 123 -12.67 13.32 7.26
CA VAL A 123 -12.46 13.29 5.80
C VAL A 123 -13.80 13.56 5.12
N GLN A 124 -13.83 14.46 4.13
CA GLN A 124 -15.05 14.83 3.41
C GLN A 124 -15.11 14.16 2.04
N SER A 125 -13.98 14.08 1.34
CA SER A 125 -13.83 13.43 0.03
C SER A 125 -14.22 11.95 0.08
N GLN A 126 -15.32 11.58 -0.60
CA GLN A 126 -15.76 10.18 -0.69
C GLN A 126 -14.72 9.29 -1.39
N PRO A 127 -14.07 9.70 -2.50
CA PRO A 127 -12.97 8.93 -3.06
C PRO A 127 -11.85 8.68 -2.05
N CYS A 128 -11.47 9.67 -1.24
CA CYS A 128 -10.47 9.46 -0.19
C CYS A 128 -10.94 8.46 0.87
N LYS A 129 -12.19 8.55 1.34
CA LYS A 129 -12.76 7.59 2.30
C LYS A 129 -12.68 6.15 1.78
N ASN A 130 -12.97 5.94 0.50
CA ASN A 130 -12.94 4.61 -0.11
C ASN A 130 -11.51 4.05 -0.11
N VAL A 131 -10.52 4.87 -0.50
CA VAL A 131 -9.10 4.46 -0.47
C VAL A 131 -8.66 4.19 0.97
N LEU A 132 -9.00 5.06 1.93
CA LEU A 132 -8.63 4.87 3.35
C LEU A 132 -9.26 3.61 3.95
N LEU A 133 -10.50 3.27 3.58
CA LEU A 133 -11.13 2.02 4.01
C LEU A 133 -10.37 0.81 3.48
N GLU A 134 -9.99 0.81 2.20
CA GLU A 134 -9.17 -0.26 1.61
C GLU A 134 -7.83 -0.40 2.35
N LYS A 135 -7.16 0.72 2.65
CA LYS A 135 -5.90 0.72 3.41
C LYS A 135 -6.07 0.25 4.85
N ALA A 136 -7.17 0.61 5.51
CA ALA A 136 -7.48 0.12 6.85
C ALA A 136 -7.68 -1.41 6.85
N ILE A 137 -8.38 -1.95 5.86
CA ILE A 137 -8.57 -3.40 5.70
C ILE A 137 -7.22 -4.09 5.44
N GLN A 138 -6.37 -3.54 4.57
CA GLN A 138 -5.03 -4.08 4.30
C GLN A 138 -4.13 -4.10 5.56
N ARG A 139 -4.23 -3.08 6.43
CA ARG A 139 -3.53 -3.04 7.73
C ARG A 139 -4.05 -4.08 8.73
N LEU A 140 -5.35 -4.36 8.72
CA LEU A 140 -5.94 -5.41 9.55
C LEU A 140 -5.57 -6.82 9.03
N ALA A 141 -5.51 -6.99 7.72
CA ALA A 141 -5.19 -8.28 7.09
C ALA A 141 -3.71 -8.66 7.25
N ASN A 142 -2.81 -7.68 7.26
CA ASN A 142 -1.37 -7.91 7.40
C ASN A 142 -0.73 -6.81 8.26
N ILE A 143 -0.18 -7.20 9.41
CA ILE A 143 0.49 -6.29 10.34
C ILE A 143 1.69 -5.57 9.72
N ASP A 144 2.36 -6.17 8.73
CA ASP A 144 3.49 -5.56 8.03
C ASP A 144 3.07 -4.31 7.23
N ASN A 145 1.76 -4.13 6.96
CA ASN A 145 1.20 -2.92 6.32
C ASN A 145 0.94 -1.78 7.32
N SER A 146 1.12 -1.99 8.62
CA SER A 146 0.99 -0.96 9.65
C SER A 146 2.34 -0.71 10.31
N PRO A 147 3.10 0.32 9.88
CA PRO A 147 4.46 0.56 10.36
C PRO A 147 4.57 0.60 11.89
N GLU A 148 3.66 1.32 12.56
CA GLU A 148 3.68 1.39 14.03
C GLU A 148 3.43 0.01 14.66
N ALA A 149 2.38 -0.70 14.23
CA ALA A 149 2.05 -2.01 14.79
C ALA A 149 3.14 -3.06 14.52
N ALA A 150 3.73 -3.06 13.32
CA ALA A 150 4.85 -3.95 12.98
C ALA A 150 6.06 -3.71 13.90
N GLN A 151 6.32 -2.46 14.27
CA GLN A 151 7.39 -2.11 15.21
C GLN A 151 7.04 -2.51 16.64
N PHE A 152 5.91 -2.04 17.17
CA PHE A 152 5.55 -2.21 18.58
C PHE A 152 5.18 -3.65 18.94
N CYS A 153 4.56 -4.39 18.02
CA CYS A 153 4.17 -5.77 18.25
C CYS A 153 5.24 -6.79 17.80
N SER A 154 6.40 -6.35 17.30
CA SER A 154 7.45 -7.25 16.78
C SER A 154 7.83 -8.36 17.77
N TRP A 155 8.05 -8.00 19.03
CA TRP A 155 8.40 -8.96 20.08
C TRP A 155 7.27 -9.97 20.37
N ASP A 156 6.02 -9.49 20.43
CA ASP A 156 4.86 -10.35 20.68
C ASP A 156 4.65 -11.32 19.51
N ILE A 157 4.80 -10.86 18.27
CA ILE A 157 4.70 -11.69 17.07
C ILE A 157 5.78 -12.79 17.11
N ASP A 158 7.04 -12.43 17.41
CA ASP A 158 8.15 -13.38 17.44
C ASP A 158 8.00 -14.43 18.54
N ARG A 159 7.40 -14.04 19.67
CA ARG A 159 7.20 -14.91 20.83
C ARG A 159 5.96 -15.79 20.71
N PHE A 160 4.83 -15.22 20.29
CA PHE A 160 3.52 -15.87 20.36
C PHE A 160 3.02 -16.37 19.00
N CYS A 161 3.58 -15.89 17.88
CA CYS A 161 3.11 -16.23 16.53
C CYS A 161 4.15 -17.00 15.68
N ARG A 162 5.23 -17.52 16.27
CA ARG A 162 6.35 -18.18 15.56
C ARG A 162 5.96 -19.32 14.60
N GLY A 163 4.82 -19.99 14.85
CA GLY A 163 4.30 -21.07 14.00
C GLY A 163 3.09 -20.70 13.14
N VAL A 164 2.66 -19.43 13.15
CA VAL A 164 1.48 -18.97 12.40
C VAL A 164 1.92 -18.53 11.00
N PRO A 165 1.38 -19.10 9.92
CA PRO A 165 1.68 -18.63 8.58
C PRO A 165 1.23 -17.18 8.39
N LYS A 166 2.13 -16.31 7.92
CA LYS A 166 1.85 -14.87 7.67
C LYS A 166 0.69 -14.60 6.69
N ASN A 167 0.27 -15.61 5.93
CA ASN A 167 -0.80 -15.54 4.93
C ASN A 167 -2.06 -16.34 5.32
N ALA A 168 -2.17 -16.80 6.57
CA ALA A 168 -3.40 -17.39 7.06
C ALA A 168 -4.44 -16.28 7.27
N ASN A 169 -5.08 -15.84 6.19
CA ASN A 169 -6.24 -14.94 6.19
C ASN A 169 -7.28 -15.48 7.18
N ARG A 170 -7.21 -15.04 8.44
CA ARG A 170 -8.39 -14.94 9.30
C ARG A 170 -8.88 -13.53 9.14
N GLY A 171 -9.53 -13.28 7.99
CA GLY A 171 -10.53 -12.23 7.95
C GLY A 171 -11.43 -12.45 9.16
N LEU A 172 -11.62 -11.41 9.95
CA LEU A 172 -12.74 -11.33 10.88
C LEU A 172 -14.00 -11.50 10.02
N VAL A 173 -14.54 -12.71 10.02
CA VAL A 173 -15.92 -13.00 9.62
C VAL A 173 -16.83 -12.49 10.73
#